data_AF-A0A818YFL6-F1
#
_entry.id   AF-A0A818YFL6-F1
#
_cell.length_a   1.000
_cell.length_b   1.000
_cell.length_c   1.000
_cell.angle_alpha   90.00
_cell.angle_beta   90.00
_cell.angle_gamma   90.00
#
_symmetry.space_group_name_H-M   'P 1'
#
loop_
_entity.id
_entity.type
_entity.pdbx_description
1 polymer ?
#
loop_
_entity_poly.entity_id
_entity_poly.type
_entity_poly.pdbx_seq_one_letter_code
_entity_poly.pdbx_strand_id
1 'polypeptide(L)'
;MTSTKKSLDDKSTSSLSTTSPKLSTKERNCTIVPAPPSRRLDIGDLFSNASDSKDKPHLEKLKQHIILEGRLTEKAALRIIETGAALLREEPTLLNIDAPLTICGDIHGQLYDLVKLFEVGGPPATTRYLFLGDYVDRGYFGIECILYLWALKIHYPKTFFLLRGNHECRHLTDYFTFRQECLIKYTEKIYDACMIAFDCLPLAAVMNNQFLCVHGGLSPEIHTLDDIKKLDRFHEPPAHGAMCDLLWSDPAEDYGNESGSLTLVATRRLSAPAPSPTATSASPASLYLPNGTRGCSYFYTYAAVNEFLIRNQILSVIRAHEAQDIGYRMYKKSPDTGFPSLITIFSAPNYCDVYQNKAAIMKYENNVVNIRQFNCTPHPYWLPNFMNVFTWSLPFVGEKINDVLLKILNICTDEELAVYDEHIDSLIERNQMEKRKEQIRSKIRAVGKVAKTYQTLRELSENVVTLRGLTPSTSLTELDKDITSEAEAAASILREKPKSTKERFSKVKILDQVNERMPPSRTSKSVGGPSVAERIKRASNVKQASEAIKKEMPSKAFTGVTTQGIVKMRRESYAGVSSSARRRSPTPVVDLPTLVNGQSTTSSDK
;
A
#
# COMPACT_ATOMS: atom_id res chain seq x y z
N MET A 1 -44.92 -62.83 40.93
CA MET A 1 -44.16 -64.01 41.39
C MET A 1 -43.03 -64.27 40.39
N THR A 2 -41.80 -64.41 40.91
CA THR A 2 -40.56 -65.00 40.31
C THR A 2 -40.06 -64.43 38.95
N SER A 3 -39.03 -63.57 38.89
CA SER A 3 -37.56 -63.79 39.08
C SER A 3 -36.99 -64.77 38.04
N THR A 4 -36.09 -64.38 37.11
CA THR A 4 -34.62 -64.26 37.28
C THR A 4 -33.99 -63.38 36.16
N LYS A 5 -33.22 -62.31 36.45
CA LYS A 5 -31.74 -62.15 36.58
C LYS A 5 -30.83 -62.56 35.37
N LYS A 6 -30.44 -61.53 34.57
CA LYS A 6 -29.08 -60.98 34.26
C LYS A 6 -27.95 -61.83 33.62
N SER A 7 -27.50 -61.43 32.41
CA SER A 7 -26.12 -61.02 32.02
C SER A 7 -26.24 -60.19 30.70
N LEU A 8 -25.74 -58.95 30.50
CA LEU A 8 -24.37 -58.41 30.50
C LEU A 8 -23.40 -59.21 29.61
N ASP A 9 -23.36 -58.90 28.31
CA ASP A 9 -22.25 -58.18 27.64
C ASP A 9 -22.39 -58.33 26.11
N ASP A 10 -22.59 -57.23 25.37
CA ASP A 10 -21.57 -56.78 24.41
C ASP A 10 -21.89 -55.38 23.87
N LYS A 11 -20.87 -54.53 23.82
CA LYS A 11 -20.96 -53.12 23.40
C LYS A 11 -21.04 -53.06 21.87
N SER A 12 -22.18 -52.66 21.31
CA SER A 12 -22.23 -52.18 19.93
C SER A 12 -21.48 -50.84 19.83
N THR A 13 -20.25 -50.88 19.36
CA THR A 13 -19.51 -49.72 18.89
C THR A 13 -20.33 -49.01 17.82
N SER A 14 -20.89 -47.84 18.14
CA SER A 14 -21.44 -46.93 17.14
C SER A 14 -20.29 -46.46 16.24
N SER A 15 -20.22 -47.00 15.03
CA SER A 15 -19.38 -46.47 13.97
C SER A 15 -19.87 -45.06 13.64
N LEU A 16 -19.12 -44.04 14.07
CA LEU A 16 -19.26 -42.71 13.49
C LEU A 16 -18.91 -42.82 12.01
N SER A 17 -19.92 -42.83 11.15
CA SER A 17 -19.76 -42.69 9.71
C SER A 17 -19.33 -41.25 9.39
N THR A 18 -18.04 -40.98 9.49
CA THR A 18 -17.43 -39.76 8.93
C THR A 18 -17.26 -39.94 7.42
N THR A 19 -18.38 -39.99 6.68
CA THR A 19 -18.33 -39.80 5.23
C THR A 19 -18.27 -38.31 4.96
N SER A 20 -17.06 -37.77 4.90
CA SER A 20 -16.82 -36.46 4.28
C SER A 20 -17.42 -36.47 2.87
N PRO A 21 -18.17 -35.42 2.46
CA PRO A 21 -18.82 -35.39 1.16
C PRO A 21 -17.79 -35.54 0.05
N LYS A 22 -18.04 -36.47 -0.88
CA LYS A 22 -17.16 -36.75 -2.02
C LYS A 22 -17.13 -35.52 -2.92
N LEU A 23 -16.05 -34.76 -2.86
CA LEU A 23 -15.88 -33.54 -3.66
C LEU A 23 -15.86 -33.90 -5.15
N SER A 24 -16.58 -33.13 -5.97
CA SER A 24 -16.57 -33.29 -7.41
C SER A 24 -15.21 -32.82 -7.97
N THR A 25 -14.68 -33.55 -8.94
CA THR A 25 -13.46 -33.16 -9.67
C THR A 25 -13.76 -32.43 -10.99
N LYS A 26 -15.05 -32.36 -11.38
CA LYS A 26 -15.51 -31.69 -12.61
C LYS A 26 -16.22 -30.37 -12.33
N GLU A 27 -16.87 -30.29 -11.18
CA GLU A 27 -17.69 -29.13 -10.81
C GLU A 27 -16.95 -28.22 -9.84
N ARG A 28 -17.35 -26.95 -9.81
CA ARG A 28 -16.75 -25.95 -8.92
C ARG A 28 -17.18 -26.21 -7.48
N ASN A 29 -16.23 -26.60 -6.63
CA ASN A 29 -16.51 -26.96 -5.24
C ASN A 29 -16.93 -25.76 -4.36
N CYS A 30 -16.32 -24.59 -4.55
CA CYS A 30 -16.65 -23.38 -3.79
C CYS A 30 -17.60 -22.47 -4.57
N THR A 31 -18.89 -22.81 -4.61
CA THR A 31 -19.91 -22.06 -5.37
C THR A 31 -20.27 -20.71 -4.76
N ILE A 32 -20.06 -20.52 -3.45
CA ILE A 32 -20.33 -19.25 -2.74
C ILE A 32 -19.39 -18.11 -3.13
N VAL A 33 -18.18 -18.43 -3.60
CA VAL A 33 -17.22 -17.42 -4.07
C VAL A 33 -17.68 -16.94 -5.45
N PRO A 34 -17.86 -15.65 -5.72
CA PRO A 34 -18.18 -15.18 -7.07
C PRO A 34 -17.14 -15.63 -8.10
N ALA A 35 -17.56 -15.89 -9.33
CA ALA A 35 -16.63 -16.21 -10.42
C ALA A 35 -16.34 -14.92 -11.22
N PRO A 36 -15.08 -14.65 -11.59
CA PRO A 36 -14.76 -13.53 -12.46
C PRO A 36 -15.49 -13.61 -13.81
N PRO A 37 -15.99 -12.48 -14.35
CA PRO A 37 -16.61 -12.45 -15.67
C PRO A 37 -15.64 -12.90 -16.77
N SER A 38 -16.07 -13.86 -17.60
CA SER A 38 -15.29 -14.33 -18.75
C SER A 38 -15.34 -13.35 -19.94
N ARG A 39 -16.48 -12.67 -20.13
CA ARG A 39 -16.65 -11.67 -21.18
C ARG A 39 -15.86 -10.41 -20.82
N ARG A 40 -15.08 -9.91 -21.79
CA ARG A 40 -14.44 -8.60 -21.71
C ARG A 40 -15.38 -7.50 -22.17
N LEU A 41 -15.39 -6.36 -21.50
CA LEU A 41 -16.11 -5.18 -21.99
C LEU A 41 -15.34 -4.51 -23.12
N ASP A 42 -16.03 -4.18 -24.20
CA ASP A 42 -15.47 -3.48 -25.35
C ASP A 42 -15.80 -1.98 -25.37
N ILE A 43 -15.48 -1.30 -26.49
CA ILE A 43 -15.76 0.13 -26.64
C ILE A 43 -17.28 0.38 -26.64
N GLY A 44 -18.08 -0.45 -27.33
CA GLY A 44 -19.52 -0.25 -27.40
C GLY A 44 -20.22 -0.51 -26.06
N ASP A 45 -19.60 -1.33 -25.21
CA ASP A 45 -20.06 -1.52 -23.84
C ASP A 45 -19.86 -0.28 -22.95
N LEU A 46 -18.74 0.42 -23.12
CA LEU A 46 -18.31 1.49 -22.22
C LEU A 46 -18.62 2.89 -22.75
N PHE A 47 -18.76 3.08 -24.05
CA PHE A 47 -18.94 4.37 -24.69
C PHE A 47 -20.24 4.34 -25.49
N SER A 48 -21.07 5.38 -25.34
CA SER A 48 -22.32 5.52 -26.08
C SER A 48 -22.08 5.75 -27.58
N ASN A 49 -20.99 6.44 -27.92
CA ASN A 49 -20.56 6.67 -29.29
C ASN A 49 -19.09 6.29 -29.49
N ALA A 50 -18.87 5.17 -30.18
CA ALA A 50 -17.54 4.64 -30.42
C ALA A 50 -16.65 5.55 -31.30
N SER A 51 -17.24 6.40 -32.16
CA SER A 51 -16.48 7.27 -33.08
C SER A 51 -16.19 8.66 -32.52
N ASP A 52 -16.89 9.09 -31.48
CA ASP A 52 -16.66 10.39 -30.84
C ASP A 52 -15.55 10.28 -29.79
N SER A 53 -14.43 10.97 -30.02
CA SER A 53 -13.29 11.01 -29.11
C SER A 53 -13.59 11.75 -27.80
N LYS A 54 -14.66 12.56 -27.75
CA LYS A 54 -15.09 13.29 -26.55
C LYS A 54 -16.09 12.51 -25.70
N ASP A 55 -16.58 11.37 -26.19
CA ASP A 55 -17.51 10.55 -25.44
C ASP A 55 -16.84 9.95 -24.20
N LYS A 56 -17.60 9.90 -23.10
CA LYS A 56 -17.11 9.56 -21.78
C LYS A 56 -17.46 8.10 -21.41
N PRO A 57 -16.58 7.38 -20.69
CA PRO A 57 -16.83 5.98 -20.35
C PRO A 57 -17.96 5.85 -19.31
N HIS A 58 -18.80 4.81 -19.39
CA HIS A 58 -19.82 4.52 -18.38
C HIS A 58 -19.17 4.08 -17.04
N LEU A 59 -18.97 5.02 -16.12
CA LEU A 59 -18.24 4.83 -14.86
C LEU A 59 -18.79 3.69 -13.99
N GLU A 60 -20.11 3.61 -13.83
CA GLU A 60 -20.72 2.61 -12.96
C GLU A 60 -20.61 1.20 -13.56
N LYS A 61 -20.77 1.07 -14.89
CA LYS A 61 -20.56 -0.20 -15.60
C LYS A 61 -19.09 -0.65 -15.52
N LEU A 62 -18.14 0.28 -15.68
CA LEU A 62 -16.72 0.01 -15.50
C LEU A 62 -16.43 -0.47 -14.07
N LYS A 63 -16.89 0.27 -13.06
CA LYS A 63 -16.70 -0.05 -11.63
C LYS A 63 -17.24 -1.44 -11.29
N GLN A 64 -18.49 -1.73 -11.66
CA GLN A 64 -19.13 -3.01 -11.37
C GLN A 64 -18.38 -4.18 -12.01
N HIS A 65 -17.84 -3.97 -13.21
CA HIS A 65 -17.07 -5.00 -13.92
C HIS A 65 -15.72 -5.28 -13.27
N ILE A 66 -14.94 -4.24 -12.94
CA ILE A 66 -13.59 -4.41 -12.37
C ILE A 66 -13.60 -4.90 -10.92
N ILE A 67 -14.64 -4.56 -10.12
CA ILE A 67 -14.82 -5.12 -8.76
C ILE A 67 -15.07 -6.63 -8.79
N LEU A 68 -15.61 -7.15 -9.89
CA LEU A 68 -15.78 -8.58 -10.12
C LEU A 68 -14.57 -9.21 -10.82
N GLU A 69 -13.42 -8.53 -10.87
CA GLU A 69 -12.21 -8.96 -11.59
C GLU A 69 -12.39 -9.10 -13.11
N GLY A 70 -13.43 -8.47 -13.65
CA GLY A 70 -13.69 -8.40 -15.07
C GLY A 70 -12.66 -7.54 -15.80
N ARG A 71 -12.27 -7.96 -17.01
CA ARG A 71 -11.28 -7.27 -17.84
C ARG A 71 -11.92 -6.53 -19.01
N LEU A 72 -11.22 -5.53 -19.52
CA LEU A 72 -11.61 -4.83 -20.75
C LEU A 72 -10.92 -5.47 -21.97
N THR A 73 -11.43 -5.19 -23.16
CA THR A 73 -10.66 -5.40 -24.39
C THR A 73 -9.47 -4.44 -24.43
N GLU A 74 -8.40 -4.82 -25.12
CA GLU A 74 -7.20 -3.96 -25.28
C GLU A 74 -7.57 -2.59 -25.84
N LYS A 75 -8.42 -2.54 -26.87
CA LYS A 75 -8.87 -1.28 -27.49
C LYS A 75 -9.60 -0.36 -26.51
N ALA A 76 -10.48 -0.92 -25.68
CA ALA A 76 -11.23 -0.13 -24.69
C ALA A 76 -10.32 0.39 -23.57
N ALA A 77 -9.36 -0.42 -23.10
CA ALA A 77 -8.37 0.00 -22.11
C ALA A 77 -7.44 1.10 -22.66
N LEU A 78 -6.90 0.92 -23.87
CA LEU A 78 -6.07 1.93 -24.55
C LEU A 78 -6.82 3.26 -24.68
N ARG A 79 -8.08 3.23 -25.14
CA ARG A 79 -8.88 4.46 -25.26
C ARG A 79 -8.98 5.22 -23.94
N ILE A 80 -9.20 4.55 -22.81
CA ILE A 80 -9.25 5.22 -21.49
C ILE A 80 -7.88 5.81 -21.12
N ILE A 81 -6.82 5.02 -21.27
CA ILE A 81 -5.46 5.43 -20.89
C ILE A 81 -4.99 6.62 -21.73
N GLU A 82 -5.11 6.54 -23.05
CA GLU A 82 -4.68 7.57 -23.99
C GLU A 82 -5.50 8.86 -23.85
N THR A 83 -6.82 8.75 -23.66
CA THR A 83 -7.69 9.93 -23.47
C THR A 83 -7.37 10.64 -22.15
N GLY A 84 -7.17 9.89 -21.05
CA GLY A 84 -6.76 10.49 -19.78
C GLY A 84 -5.35 11.08 -19.85
N ALA A 85 -4.42 10.42 -20.54
CA ALA A 85 -3.07 10.95 -20.78
C ALA A 85 -3.09 12.28 -21.55
N ALA A 86 -3.95 12.39 -22.57
CA ALA A 86 -4.12 13.64 -23.32
C ALA A 86 -4.55 14.80 -22.41
N LEU A 87 -5.51 14.55 -21.51
CA LEU A 87 -5.95 15.55 -20.52
C LEU A 87 -4.83 15.93 -19.55
N LEU A 88 -4.10 14.94 -19.00
CA LEU A 88 -2.98 15.19 -18.08
C LEU A 88 -1.84 15.96 -18.75
N ARG A 89 -1.62 15.74 -20.05
CA ARG A 89 -0.59 16.46 -20.83
C ARG A 89 -0.88 17.95 -20.96
N GLU A 90 -2.16 18.33 -21.03
CA GLU A 90 -2.58 19.73 -21.09
C GLU A 90 -2.45 20.46 -19.74
N GLU A 91 -2.35 19.72 -18.62
CA GLU A 91 -2.20 20.32 -17.31
C GLU A 91 -0.78 20.87 -17.07
N PRO A 92 -0.62 21.94 -16.27
CA PRO A 92 0.70 22.44 -15.90
C PRO A 92 1.41 21.49 -14.93
N THR A 93 2.74 21.57 -14.85
CA THR A 93 3.54 20.77 -13.90
C THR A 93 3.19 21.07 -12.44
N LEU A 94 2.83 22.33 -12.14
CA LEU A 94 2.31 22.79 -10.87
C LEU A 94 0.83 23.20 -11.03
N LEU A 95 -0.09 22.39 -10.49
CA LEU A 95 -1.52 22.67 -10.51
C LEU A 95 -1.88 23.79 -9.53
N ASN A 96 -2.93 24.56 -9.81
CA ASN A 96 -3.54 25.48 -8.85
C ASN A 96 -4.97 25.02 -8.58
N ILE A 97 -5.29 24.70 -7.32
CA ILE A 97 -6.55 24.05 -6.96
C ILE A 97 -7.20 24.77 -5.77
N ASP A 98 -8.43 25.22 -5.93
CA ASP A 98 -9.16 25.86 -4.82
C ASP A 98 -9.73 24.83 -3.83
N ALA A 99 -10.17 25.30 -2.66
CA ALA A 99 -10.98 24.53 -1.72
C ALA A 99 -12.48 24.60 -2.07
N PRO A 100 -13.35 23.68 -1.59
CA PRO A 100 -13.03 22.44 -0.87
C PRO A 100 -12.30 21.39 -1.71
N LEU A 101 -11.45 20.58 -1.06
CA LEU A 101 -10.67 19.51 -1.69
C LEU A 101 -10.53 18.30 -0.76
N THR A 102 -10.61 17.10 -1.33
CA THR A 102 -10.23 15.85 -0.66
C THR A 102 -8.88 15.37 -1.19
N ILE A 103 -7.88 15.26 -0.31
CA ILE A 103 -6.52 14.84 -0.64
C ILE A 103 -6.33 13.39 -0.23
N CYS A 104 -5.75 12.61 -1.14
CA CYS A 104 -5.47 11.18 -0.98
C CYS A 104 -3.98 10.94 -1.20
N GLY A 105 -3.38 10.10 -0.34
CA GLY A 105 -2.02 9.62 -0.52
C GLY A 105 -1.98 8.35 -1.38
N ASP A 106 -0.99 7.51 -1.11
CA ASP A 106 -0.67 6.30 -1.86
C ASP A 106 -1.85 5.30 -1.89
N ILE A 107 -2.00 4.61 -3.02
CA ILE A 107 -3.05 3.61 -3.27
C ILE A 107 -2.47 2.21 -3.51
N HIS A 108 -1.33 2.10 -4.18
CA HIS A 108 -0.57 0.86 -4.41
C HIS A 108 -1.43 -0.33 -4.90
N GLY A 109 -2.24 -0.11 -5.93
CA GLY A 109 -3.03 -1.18 -6.55
C GLY A 109 -4.08 -1.82 -5.63
N GLN A 110 -4.48 -1.17 -4.53
CA GLN A 110 -5.54 -1.64 -3.63
C GLN A 110 -6.92 -1.16 -4.10
N LEU A 111 -7.42 -1.69 -5.22
CA LEU A 111 -8.69 -1.28 -5.86
C LEU A 111 -9.88 -1.27 -4.90
N TYR A 112 -10.02 -2.31 -4.07
CA TYR A 112 -11.17 -2.47 -3.18
C TYR A 112 -11.17 -1.41 -2.07
N ASP A 113 -9.98 -1.01 -1.62
CA ASP A 113 -9.82 0.10 -0.68
C ASP A 113 -9.99 1.46 -1.36
N LEU A 114 -9.62 1.59 -2.64
CA LEU A 114 -9.92 2.78 -3.44
C LEU A 114 -11.43 3.00 -3.58
N VAL A 115 -12.23 1.93 -3.75
CA VAL A 115 -13.69 2.03 -3.73
C VAL A 115 -14.17 2.53 -2.36
N LYS A 116 -13.61 1.99 -1.27
CA LYS A 116 -13.93 2.43 0.09
C LYS A 116 -13.54 3.90 0.34
N LEU A 117 -12.42 4.34 -0.21
CA LEU A 117 -11.95 5.72 -0.15
C LEU A 117 -13.00 6.68 -0.70
N PHE A 118 -13.62 6.36 -1.84
CA PHE A 118 -14.70 7.20 -2.40
C PHE A 118 -15.99 7.20 -1.56
N GLU A 119 -16.31 6.10 -0.88
CA GLU A 119 -17.43 6.08 0.09
C GLU A 119 -17.17 7.01 1.28
N VAL A 120 -15.92 7.12 1.73
CA VAL A 120 -15.52 7.93 2.89
C VAL A 120 -15.29 9.39 2.51
N GLY A 121 -14.70 9.66 1.35
CA GLY A 121 -14.38 10.99 0.85
C GLY A 121 -15.59 11.72 0.26
N GLY A 122 -16.50 10.97 -0.36
CA GLY A 122 -17.68 11.49 -1.06
C GLY A 122 -17.60 11.23 -2.57
N PRO A 123 -18.74 11.22 -3.28
CA PRO A 123 -18.76 10.85 -4.69
C PRO A 123 -18.02 11.89 -5.55
N PRO A 124 -17.12 11.46 -6.48
CA PRO A 124 -16.37 12.37 -7.36
C PRO A 124 -17.23 13.31 -8.20
N ALA A 125 -18.49 12.95 -8.46
CA ALA A 125 -19.47 13.80 -9.15
C ALA A 125 -19.76 15.13 -8.43
N THR A 126 -19.55 15.20 -7.12
CA THR A 126 -19.84 16.39 -6.29
C THR A 126 -18.67 16.81 -5.39
N THR A 127 -17.58 16.04 -5.40
CA THR A 127 -16.43 16.23 -4.52
C THR A 127 -15.17 16.42 -5.36
N ARG A 128 -14.39 17.47 -5.07
CA ARG A 128 -13.07 17.65 -5.69
C ARG A 128 -12.04 16.74 -5.03
N TYR A 129 -11.17 16.16 -5.86
CA TYR A 129 -10.14 15.23 -5.42
C TYR A 129 -8.76 15.63 -5.93
N LEU A 130 -7.76 15.45 -5.07
CA LEU A 130 -6.33 15.47 -5.42
C LEU A 130 -5.70 14.19 -4.90
N PHE A 131 -5.14 13.38 -5.80
CA PHE A 131 -4.31 12.23 -5.44
C PHE A 131 -2.84 12.59 -5.57
N LEU A 132 -2.03 12.16 -4.60
CA LEU A 132 -0.63 12.54 -4.51
C LEU A 132 0.34 11.62 -5.25
N GLY A 133 -0.12 10.48 -5.79
CA GLY A 133 0.71 9.53 -6.54
C GLY A 133 0.60 8.10 -6.01
N ASP A 134 1.48 7.22 -6.51
CA ASP A 134 1.63 5.82 -6.14
C ASP A 134 0.32 5.03 -6.26
N TYR A 135 -0.17 4.96 -7.49
CA TYR A 135 -1.37 4.23 -7.88
C TYR A 135 -1.11 2.74 -8.06
N VAL A 136 0.12 2.37 -8.41
CA VAL A 136 0.52 1.03 -8.87
C VAL A 136 1.57 0.38 -7.95
N ASP A 137 1.93 -0.85 -8.32
CA ASP A 137 2.82 -1.77 -7.61
C ASP A 137 2.33 -2.17 -6.23
N ARG A 138 3.00 -3.21 -5.68
CA ARG A 138 2.79 -3.79 -4.34
C ARG A 138 1.46 -4.55 -4.22
N GLY A 139 0.34 -3.91 -4.48
CA GLY A 139 -0.96 -4.55 -4.67
C GLY A 139 -1.12 -5.16 -6.06
N TYR A 140 -2.11 -6.05 -6.21
CA TYR A 140 -2.33 -6.83 -7.43
C TYR A 140 -3.47 -6.30 -8.32
N PHE A 141 -3.99 -5.11 -8.06
CA PHE A 141 -5.05 -4.48 -8.84
C PHE A 141 -4.65 -3.07 -9.34
N GLY A 142 -3.38 -2.91 -9.70
CA GLY A 142 -2.82 -1.66 -10.20
C GLY A 142 -3.50 -1.21 -11.50
N ILE A 143 -3.71 -2.12 -12.46
CA ILE A 143 -4.28 -1.74 -13.76
C ILE A 143 -5.75 -1.34 -13.62
N GLU A 144 -6.50 -1.96 -12.72
CA GLU A 144 -7.87 -1.57 -12.41
C GLU A 144 -7.93 -0.20 -11.74
N CYS A 145 -6.97 0.12 -10.84
CA CYS A 145 -6.84 1.46 -10.26
C CYS A 145 -6.58 2.51 -11.35
N ILE A 146 -5.63 2.26 -12.26
CA ILE A 146 -5.34 3.15 -13.38
C ILE A 146 -6.55 3.36 -14.27
N LEU A 147 -7.21 2.29 -14.73
CA LEU A 147 -8.38 2.39 -15.60
C LEU A 147 -9.52 3.17 -14.93
N TYR A 148 -9.75 2.97 -13.65
CA TYR A 148 -10.83 3.65 -12.94
C TYR A 148 -10.51 5.13 -12.66
N LEU A 149 -9.29 5.43 -12.19
CA LEU A 149 -8.85 6.81 -11.94
C LEU A 149 -8.78 7.63 -13.25
N TRP A 150 -8.32 7.04 -14.35
CA TRP A 150 -8.31 7.71 -15.66
C TRP A 150 -9.74 7.93 -16.18
N ALA A 151 -10.65 6.97 -16.01
CA ALA A 151 -12.04 7.16 -16.35
C ALA A 151 -12.68 8.31 -15.54
N LEU A 152 -12.36 8.44 -14.25
CA LEU A 152 -12.77 9.57 -13.42
C LEU A 152 -12.16 10.89 -13.89
N LYS A 153 -10.87 10.89 -14.28
CA LYS A 153 -10.21 12.08 -14.86
C LYS A 153 -10.91 12.55 -16.14
N ILE A 154 -11.30 11.63 -17.01
CA ILE A 154 -12.05 11.93 -18.25
C ILE A 154 -13.42 12.55 -17.94
N HIS A 155 -14.10 12.06 -16.89
CA HIS A 155 -15.40 12.59 -16.49
C HIS A 155 -15.32 13.97 -15.86
N TYR A 156 -14.32 14.16 -14.99
CA TYR A 156 -14.20 15.27 -14.06
C TYR A 156 -12.86 16.02 -14.22
N PRO A 157 -12.46 16.46 -15.43
CA PRO A 157 -11.11 16.95 -15.69
C PRO A 157 -10.74 18.20 -14.89
N LYS A 158 -11.74 18.99 -14.46
CA LYS A 158 -11.56 20.23 -13.69
C LYS A 158 -11.75 20.08 -12.17
N THR A 159 -12.14 18.89 -11.71
CA THR A 159 -12.42 18.63 -10.29
C THR A 159 -11.72 17.38 -9.75
N PHE A 160 -11.06 16.61 -10.61
CA PHE A 160 -10.35 15.39 -10.26
C PHE A 160 -8.91 15.49 -10.77
N PHE A 161 -7.96 15.53 -9.84
CA PHE A 161 -6.56 15.81 -10.09
C PHE A 161 -5.69 14.64 -9.61
N LEU A 162 -4.66 14.33 -10.40
CA LEU A 162 -3.75 13.21 -10.18
C LEU A 162 -2.32 13.76 -10.28
N LEU A 163 -1.52 13.56 -9.24
CA LEU A 163 -0.08 13.85 -9.29
C LEU A 163 0.71 12.57 -9.60
N ARG A 164 1.98 12.74 -9.95
CA ARG A 164 2.94 11.66 -10.13
C ARG A 164 3.54 11.26 -8.78
N GLY A 165 3.52 9.97 -8.46
CA GLY A 165 4.32 9.37 -7.41
C GLY A 165 5.62 8.77 -7.96
N ASN A 166 6.45 8.21 -7.08
CA ASN A 166 7.70 7.59 -7.51
C ASN A 166 7.48 6.26 -8.24
N HIS A 167 6.37 5.56 -7.96
CA HIS A 167 6.01 4.31 -8.65
C HIS A 167 5.48 4.51 -10.07
N GLU A 168 5.08 5.72 -10.47
CA GLU A 168 4.64 6.02 -11.83
C GLU A 168 5.83 6.23 -12.79
N CYS A 169 6.70 5.22 -12.87
CA CYS A 169 7.88 5.20 -13.74
C CYS A 169 8.22 3.78 -14.22
N ARG A 170 8.96 3.69 -15.32
CA ARG A 170 9.38 2.41 -15.93
C ARG A 170 10.32 1.64 -15.00
N HIS A 171 11.22 2.35 -14.30
CA HIS A 171 12.22 1.73 -13.44
C HIS A 171 11.60 0.91 -12.31
N LEU A 172 10.62 1.50 -11.60
CA LEU A 172 9.96 0.80 -10.49
C LEU A 172 9.00 -0.27 -11.00
N THR A 173 8.17 0.05 -11.99
CA THR A 173 7.13 -0.88 -12.46
C THR A 173 7.68 -2.12 -13.18
N ASP A 174 8.91 -2.06 -13.74
CA ASP A 174 9.65 -3.22 -14.26
C ASP A 174 10.31 -4.04 -13.14
N TYR A 175 10.76 -3.39 -12.05
CA TYR A 175 11.35 -4.08 -10.89
C TYR A 175 10.30 -4.78 -10.01
N PHE A 176 9.16 -4.11 -9.80
CA PHE A 176 8.02 -4.59 -9.02
C PHE A 176 7.06 -5.38 -9.92
N THR A 177 5.75 -5.26 -9.69
CA THR A 177 4.75 -6.19 -10.20
C THR A 177 3.88 -5.59 -11.30
N PHE A 178 3.84 -4.27 -11.48
CA PHE A 178 2.88 -3.65 -12.40
C PHE A 178 3.11 -4.01 -13.87
N ARG A 179 4.36 -4.12 -14.33
CA ARG A 179 4.63 -4.59 -15.70
C ARG A 179 4.12 -6.02 -15.90
N GLN A 180 4.43 -6.91 -14.96
CA GLN A 180 3.96 -8.30 -14.99
C GLN A 180 2.43 -8.38 -14.91
N GLU A 181 1.79 -7.53 -14.11
CA GLU A 181 0.34 -7.42 -14.02
C GLU A 181 -0.28 -7.11 -15.38
N CYS A 182 0.24 -6.08 -16.06
CA CYS A 182 -0.20 -5.70 -17.40
C CYS A 182 -0.02 -6.84 -18.41
N LEU A 183 1.10 -7.58 -18.37
CA LEU A 183 1.34 -8.71 -19.26
C LEU A 183 0.38 -9.89 -19.02
N ILE A 184 0.01 -10.15 -17.77
CA ILE A 184 -0.90 -11.25 -17.41
C ILE A 184 -2.37 -10.90 -17.66
N LYS A 185 -2.76 -9.65 -17.39
CA LYS A 185 -4.15 -9.21 -17.52
C LYS A 185 -4.47 -8.74 -18.95
N TYR A 186 -3.51 -8.10 -19.59
CA TYR A 186 -3.62 -7.45 -20.89
C TYR A 186 -2.41 -7.79 -21.79
N THR A 187 -1.57 -6.81 -22.12
CA THR A 187 -0.44 -6.90 -23.04
C THR A 187 0.62 -5.86 -22.71
N GLU A 188 1.81 -6.00 -23.30
CA GLU A 188 2.89 -5.03 -23.18
C GLU A 188 2.51 -3.64 -23.71
N LYS A 189 1.66 -3.58 -24.75
CA LYS A 189 1.13 -2.31 -25.29
C LYS A 189 0.35 -1.50 -24.25
N ILE A 190 -0.41 -2.17 -23.39
CA ILE A 190 -1.13 -1.49 -22.30
C ILE A 190 -0.14 -0.92 -21.29
N TYR A 191 0.92 -1.68 -20.95
CA TYR A 191 1.98 -1.19 -20.09
C TYR A 191 2.67 0.04 -20.68
N ASP A 192 3.08 -0.01 -21.95
CA ASP A 192 3.74 1.11 -22.63
C ASP A 192 2.84 2.35 -22.68
N ALA A 193 1.54 2.17 -22.94
CA ALA A 193 0.57 3.25 -22.90
C ALA A 193 0.44 3.87 -21.49
N CYS A 194 0.46 3.05 -20.43
CA CYS A 194 0.52 3.55 -19.06
C CYS A 194 1.80 4.34 -18.79
N MET A 195 2.96 3.90 -19.28
CA MET A 195 4.23 4.63 -19.10
C MET A 195 4.19 6.02 -19.74
N ILE A 196 3.65 6.12 -20.96
CA ILE A 196 3.45 7.42 -21.64
C ILE A 196 2.44 8.29 -20.86
N ALA A 197 1.38 7.68 -20.31
CA ALA A 197 0.42 8.39 -19.48
C ALA A 197 1.04 8.91 -18.18
N PHE A 198 1.94 8.13 -17.56
CA PHE A 198 2.64 8.50 -16.33
C PHE A 198 3.59 9.67 -16.54
N ASP A 199 4.26 9.76 -17.69
CA ASP A 199 5.09 10.91 -18.05
C ASP A 199 4.27 12.21 -18.18
N CYS A 200 2.94 12.11 -18.34
CA CYS A 200 2.07 13.28 -18.43
C CYS A 200 1.59 13.82 -17.07
N LEU A 201 1.71 13.03 -15.99
CA LEU A 201 1.22 13.38 -14.66
C LEU A 201 1.92 14.65 -14.11
N PRO A 202 1.16 15.66 -13.63
CA PRO A 202 1.70 16.80 -12.90
C PRO A 202 2.54 16.37 -11.68
N LEU A 203 3.54 17.18 -11.30
CA LEU A 203 4.45 16.84 -10.20
C LEU A 203 4.02 17.42 -8.85
N ALA A 204 3.22 18.49 -8.87
CA ALA A 204 2.82 19.20 -7.66
C ALA A 204 1.48 19.94 -7.85
N ALA A 205 0.88 20.34 -6.73
CA ALA A 205 -0.24 21.26 -6.70
C ALA A 205 -0.07 22.31 -5.60
N VAL A 206 -0.51 23.55 -5.86
CA VAL A 206 -0.76 24.55 -4.83
C VAL A 206 -2.26 24.56 -4.54
N MET A 207 -2.62 24.20 -3.32
CA MET A 207 -4.01 24.25 -2.87
C MET A 207 -4.30 25.56 -2.14
N ASN A 208 -5.34 26.27 -2.58
CA ASN A 208 -5.90 27.45 -1.92
C ASN A 208 -4.83 28.53 -1.62
N ASN A 209 -3.75 28.59 -2.42
CA ASN A 209 -2.55 29.40 -2.21
C ASN A 209 -1.91 29.24 -0.81
N GLN A 210 -2.15 28.10 -0.15
CA GLN A 210 -1.74 27.85 1.23
C GLN A 210 -0.94 26.57 1.38
N PHE A 211 -1.16 25.56 0.55
CA PHE A 211 -0.51 24.26 0.72
C PHE A 211 0.23 23.86 -0.54
N LEU A 212 1.52 23.55 -0.42
CA LEU A 212 2.21 22.79 -1.46
C LEU A 212 1.88 21.31 -1.27
N CYS A 213 1.33 20.68 -2.29
CA CYS A 213 1.00 19.27 -2.33
C CYS A 213 1.94 18.56 -3.31
N VAL A 214 2.70 17.57 -2.83
CA VAL A 214 3.68 16.79 -3.60
C VAL A 214 3.66 15.33 -3.13
N HIS A 215 4.24 14.40 -3.88
CA HIS A 215 4.37 13.02 -3.42
C HIS A 215 5.44 12.86 -2.34
N GLY A 216 6.68 13.17 -2.74
CA GLY A 216 7.90 13.20 -1.95
C GLY A 216 7.93 14.38 -0.98
N GLY A 217 8.65 15.42 -1.37
CA GLY A 217 8.83 16.59 -0.54
C GLY A 217 9.69 17.65 -1.21
N LEU A 218 10.67 18.17 -0.48
CA LEU A 218 11.48 19.30 -0.92
C LEU A 218 12.81 18.86 -1.56
N SER A 219 13.34 19.74 -2.40
CA SER A 219 14.65 19.58 -3.05
C SER A 219 15.58 20.72 -2.67
N PRO A 220 16.90 20.48 -2.52
CA PRO A 220 17.88 21.56 -2.44
C PRO A 220 17.92 22.45 -3.70
N GLU A 221 17.41 21.98 -4.84
CA GLU A 221 17.36 22.73 -6.10
C GLU A 221 16.06 23.54 -6.29
N ILE A 222 15.06 23.33 -5.42
CA ILE A 222 13.76 23.99 -5.51
C ILE A 222 13.62 24.96 -4.35
N HIS A 223 13.77 26.25 -4.65
CA HIS A 223 13.63 27.31 -3.65
C HIS A 223 12.27 27.98 -3.72
N THR A 224 11.69 28.07 -4.93
CA THR A 224 10.42 28.73 -5.18
C THR A 224 9.42 27.83 -5.91
N LEU A 225 8.13 28.17 -5.81
CA LEU A 225 7.09 27.49 -6.60
C LEU A 225 7.31 27.62 -8.11
N ASP A 226 7.97 28.68 -8.57
CA ASP A 226 8.29 28.88 -9.99
C ASP A 226 9.37 27.92 -10.48
N ASP A 227 10.23 27.40 -9.60
CA ASP A 227 11.23 26.41 -9.99
C ASP A 227 10.57 25.08 -10.37
N ILE A 228 9.47 24.71 -9.70
CA ILE A 228 8.65 23.55 -10.06
C ILE A 228 7.98 23.74 -11.43
N LYS A 229 7.50 24.95 -11.73
CA LYS A 229 6.83 25.25 -13.02
C LYS A 229 7.76 25.09 -14.23
N LYS A 230 9.07 25.29 -14.03
CA LYS A 230 10.09 25.21 -15.09
C LYS A 230 10.55 23.79 -15.40
N LEU A 231 10.21 22.81 -14.56
CA LEU A 231 10.61 21.43 -14.79
C LEU A 231 9.90 20.86 -16.02
N ASP A 232 10.70 20.32 -16.94
CA ASP A 232 10.19 19.37 -17.94
C ASP A 232 9.88 18.06 -17.20
N ARG A 233 8.63 17.62 -17.27
CA ARG A 233 8.16 16.42 -16.59
C ARG A 233 7.92 15.24 -17.53
N PHE A 234 7.95 15.47 -18.85
CA PHE A 234 7.49 14.53 -19.88
C PHE A 234 8.54 13.48 -20.24
N HIS A 235 9.15 12.89 -19.22
CA HIS A 235 10.14 11.83 -19.35
C HIS A 235 10.17 10.97 -18.09
N GLU A 236 10.94 9.88 -18.15
CA GLU A 236 11.25 9.04 -17.00
C GLU A 236 11.92 9.88 -15.89
N PRO A 237 11.52 9.76 -14.60
CA PRO A 237 12.16 10.50 -13.53
C PRO A 237 13.67 10.20 -13.49
N PRO A 238 14.53 11.23 -13.44
CA PRO A 238 15.98 11.01 -13.40
C PRO A 238 16.40 10.41 -12.05
N ALA A 239 17.58 9.81 -12.00
CA ALA A 239 18.12 9.22 -10.75
C ALA A 239 18.47 10.28 -9.68
N HIS A 240 18.61 11.54 -10.07
CA HIS A 240 18.93 12.68 -9.20
C HIS A 240 18.34 13.98 -9.77
N GLY A 241 18.35 15.05 -8.96
CA GLY A 241 17.87 16.39 -9.33
C GLY A 241 16.46 16.68 -8.87
N ALA A 242 16.01 17.92 -9.10
CA ALA A 242 14.73 18.46 -8.63
C ALA A 242 13.50 17.54 -8.84
N MET A 243 13.34 16.94 -10.01
CA MET A 243 12.22 16.03 -10.29
C MET A 243 12.29 14.74 -9.48
N CYS A 244 13.50 14.16 -9.31
CA CYS A 244 13.70 13.00 -8.44
C CYS A 244 13.30 13.34 -7.00
N ASP A 245 13.75 14.50 -6.51
CA ASP A 245 13.53 14.91 -5.13
C ASP A 245 12.07 15.19 -4.79
N LEU A 246 11.29 15.78 -5.71
CA LEU A 246 9.85 15.96 -5.55
C LEU A 246 9.10 14.63 -5.36
N LEU A 247 9.64 13.54 -5.88
CA LEU A 247 9.02 12.21 -5.82
C LEU A 247 9.60 11.33 -4.70
N TRP A 248 10.87 11.52 -4.31
CA TRP A 248 11.60 10.58 -3.44
C TRP A 248 12.06 11.14 -2.09
N SER A 249 12.03 12.45 -1.88
CA SER A 249 12.55 13.01 -0.64
C SER A 249 11.61 12.72 0.55
N ASP A 250 12.21 12.59 1.73
CA ASP A 250 11.51 12.30 2.99
C ASP A 250 11.85 13.32 4.08
N PRO A 251 10.98 13.54 5.07
CA PRO A 251 11.40 14.26 6.27
C PRO A 251 12.47 13.47 7.04
N ALA A 252 13.41 14.16 7.67
CA ALA A 252 14.38 13.53 8.57
C ALA A 252 13.68 12.70 9.67
N GLU A 253 14.30 11.60 10.13
CA GLU A 253 13.69 10.72 11.15
C GLU A 253 13.37 11.46 12.45
N ASP A 254 14.25 12.38 12.85
CA ASP A 254 14.15 13.27 13.99
C ASP A 254 13.56 14.66 13.65
N TYR A 255 12.81 14.79 12.55
CA TYR A 255 12.21 16.04 12.07
C TYR A 255 11.62 16.91 13.19
N GLY A 256 12.15 18.12 13.35
CA GLY A 256 11.77 19.09 14.37
C GLY A 256 12.53 18.99 15.70
N ASN A 257 13.35 17.95 15.90
CA ASN A 257 14.20 17.71 17.08
C ASN A 257 15.66 17.43 16.67
N GLU A 258 16.10 17.94 15.52
CA GLU A 258 17.40 17.64 14.93
C GLU A 258 18.55 18.08 15.85
N SER A 259 19.41 17.13 16.26
CA SER A 259 20.53 17.38 17.18
C SER A 259 21.68 18.11 16.46
N GLY A 260 21.61 19.44 16.44
CA GLY A 260 22.58 20.31 15.77
C GLY A 260 22.02 21.65 15.29
N SER A 261 20.70 21.85 15.33
CA SER A 261 20.08 23.11 14.93
C SER A 261 19.47 23.82 16.14
N LEU A 262 20.24 24.78 16.67
CA LEU A 262 19.72 25.77 17.60
C LEU A 262 18.45 26.40 17.02
N THR A 263 17.40 26.41 17.82
CA THR A 263 16.20 27.25 17.74
C THR A 263 16.49 28.76 17.75
N LEU A 264 17.42 29.26 16.91
CA LEU A 264 17.95 30.63 16.96
C LEU A 264 18.27 31.25 15.59
N VAL A 265 17.42 31.10 14.56
CA VAL A 265 17.55 31.94 13.34
C VAL A 265 16.26 32.69 12.94
N ALA A 266 15.10 32.39 13.53
CA ALA A 266 13.84 33.00 13.05
C ALA A 266 13.39 34.31 13.74
N THR A 267 14.10 34.87 14.73
CA THR A 267 13.58 36.04 15.50
C THR A 267 14.41 37.32 15.47
N ARG A 268 15.42 37.46 14.60
CA ARG A 268 16.08 38.78 14.41
C ARG A 268 16.44 39.04 12.95
N ARG A 269 15.64 39.89 12.29
CA ARG A 269 16.11 41.10 11.56
C ARG A 269 14.96 41.77 10.79
N LEU A 270 14.25 42.65 11.49
CA LEU A 270 13.77 43.92 10.93
C LEU A 270 14.40 45.01 11.80
N SER A 271 15.15 45.92 11.18
CA SER A 271 15.91 47.05 11.76
C SER A 271 17.24 46.73 12.47
N ALA A 272 18.37 46.84 11.74
CA ALA A 272 19.66 47.43 12.18
C ALA A 272 20.80 47.13 11.17
N PRO A 273 21.80 48.03 10.99
CA PRO A 273 22.85 47.89 9.99
C PRO A 273 23.93 46.87 10.37
N ALA A 274 24.70 46.46 9.36
CA ALA A 274 25.64 45.34 9.34
C ALA A 274 26.67 45.31 10.51
N PRO A 275 26.98 44.12 11.06
CA PRO A 275 28.17 43.94 11.90
C PRO A 275 29.38 43.43 11.10
N SER A 276 30.55 43.75 11.66
CA SER A 276 31.93 43.50 11.25
C SER A 276 32.34 42.01 11.13
N PRO A 277 33.47 41.71 10.46
CA PRO A 277 33.86 40.36 10.07
C PRO A 277 34.71 39.68 11.13
N THR A 278 34.14 39.35 12.29
CA THR A 278 34.79 38.47 13.27
C THR A 278 33.73 37.66 14.02
N ALA A 279 33.13 36.69 13.33
CA ALA A 279 32.37 35.62 13.94
C ALA A 279 32.73 34.30 13.25
N THR A 280 33.30 33.40 14.04
CA THR A 280 33.64 32.02 13.69
C THR A 280 32.42 31.36 13.03
N SER A 281 32.60 30.88 11.80
CA SER A 281 31.60 30.21 10.98
C SER A 281 30.94 29.04 11.72
N ALA A 282 29.71 29.25 12.17
CA ALA A 282 28.84 28.12 12.51
C ALA A 282 28.57 27.35 11.20
N SER A 283 28.93 26.07 11.18
CA SER A 283 28.64 25.16 10.07
C SER A 283 27.12 25.16 9.79
N PRO A 284 26.67 25.29 8.53
CA PRO A 284 25.27 25.09 8.17
C PRO A 284 24.92 23.63 8.49
N ALA A 285 24.33 23.39 9.66
CA ALA A 285 23.69 22.12 9.97
C ALA A 285 22.72 21.80 8.82
N SER A 286 23.01 20.74 8.08
CA SER A 286 22.61 20.63 6.67
C SER A 286 21.10 20.52 6.52
N LEU A 287 20.48 21.54 5.91
CA LEU A 287 19.04 21.60 5.61
C LEU A 287 18.54 20.32 4.93
N TYR A 288 19.41 19.69 4.15
CA TYR A 288 19.21 18.43 3.45
C TYR A 288 20.34 17.45 3.79
N LEU A 289 19.99 16.19 4.03
CA LEU A 289 20.91 15.09 4.30
C LEU A 289 20.72 14.00 3.24
N PRO A 290 21.73 13.21 2.84
CA PRO A 290 21.51 12.09 1.93
C PRO A 290 20.47 11.10 2.47
N ASN A 291 19.49 10.71 1.66
CA ASN A 291 18.45 9.78 2.10
C ASN A 291 18.94 8.33 2.03
N GLY A 292 19.48 7.84 3.14
CA GLY A 292 19.96 6.46 3.27
C GLY A 292 18.88 5.39 3.14
N THR A 293 17.61 5.73 3.43
CA THR A 293 16.47 4.81 3.30
C THR A 293 16.13 4.58 1.84
N ARG A 294 16.00 5.66 1.05
CA ARG A 294 15.65 5.60 -0.37
C ARG A 294 16.85 5.28 -1.26
N GLY A 295 18.07 5.56 -0.82
CA GLY A 295 19.30 5.35 -1.61
C GLY A 295 19.48 6.35 -2.76
N CYS A 296 18.60 7.35 -2.85
CA CYS A 296 18.62 8.50 -3.75
C CYS A 296 17.96 9.68 -3.03
N SER A 297 18.04 10.89 -3.59
CA SER A 297 17.43 12.10 -3.01
C SER A 297 17.91 12.38 -1.57
N TYR A 298 17.11 13.15 -0.81
CA TYR A 298 17.48 13.75 0.46
C TYR A 298 16.42 13.55 1.54
N PHE A 299 16.89 13.49 2.78
CA PHE A 299 16.08 13.86 3.94
C PHE A 299 16.06 15.39 4.07
N TYR A 300 14.89 15.99 4.20
CA TYR A 300 14.75 17.42 4.50
C TYR A 300 14.39 17.66 5.97
N THR A 301 15.01 18.68 6.56
CA THR A 301 14.84 19.04 7.97
C THR A 301 13.65 19.98 8.20
N TYR A 302 13.24 20.15 9.45
CA TYR A 302 12.23 21.15 9.83
C TYR A 302 12.66 22.57 9.48
N ALA A 303 13.96 22.88 9.57
CA ALA A 303 14.50 24.17 9.15
C ALA A 303 14.31 24.40 7.64
N ALA A 304 14.59 23.40 6.80
CA ALA A 304 14.42 23.48 5.35
C ALA A 304 12.97 23.75 4.97
N VAL A 305 12.03 23.05 5.61
CA VAL A 305 10.60 23.27 5.37
C VAL A 305 10.18 24.67 5.78
N ASN A 306 10.54 25.15 6.96
CA ASN A 306 10.15 26.51 7.37
C ASN A 306 10.74 27.59 6.46
N GLU A 307 12.00 27.44 6.03
CA GLU A 307 12.61 28.36 5.07
C GLU A 307 11.80 28.41 3.76
N PHE A 308 11.41 27.25 3.23
CA PHE A 308 10.59 27.16 2.02
C PHE A 308 9.20 27.77 2.22
N LEU A 309 8.53 27.48 3.34
CA LEU A 309 7.20 28.00 3.67
C LEU A 309 7.19 29.54 3.74
N ILE A 310 8.16 30.12 4.45
CA ILE A 310 8.32 31.58 4.59
C ILE A 310 8.61 32.21 3.23
N ARG A 311 9.57 31.66 2.47
CA ARG A 311 9.96 32.19 1.16
C ARG A 311 8.79 32.23 0.17
N ASN A 312 7.95 31.20 0.18
CA ASN A 312 6.85 31.05 -0.77
C ASN A 312 5.50 31.53 -0.25
N GLN A 313 5.45 32.05 0.99
CA GLN A 313 4.23 32.53 1.64
C GLN A 313 3.10 31.47 1.68
N ILE A 314 3.48 30.21 1.91
CA ILE A 314 2.54 29.09 2.07
C ILE A 314 2.55 28.59 3.52
N LEU A 315 1.46 27.95 3.91
CA LEU A 315 1.18 27.53 5.29
C LEU A 315 1.82 26.18 5.66
N SER A 316 1.81 25.21 4.75
CA SER A 316 2.28 23.84 5.03
C SER A 316 2.58 23.06 3.75
N VAL A 317 3.38 22.01 3.88
CA VAL A 317 3.58 20.99 2.83
C VAL A 317 2.72 19.77 3.15
N ILE A 318 1.95 19.30 2.18
CA ILE A 318 1.15 18.07 2.27
C ILE A 318 1.76 17.04 1.32
N ARG A 319 2.07 15.85 1.84
CA ARG A 319 2.76 14.82 1.09
C ARG A 319 2.30 13.39 1.41
N ALA A 320 2.80 12.39 0.67
CA ALA A 320 2.41 10.98 0.81
C ALA A 320 3.60 10.03 1.05
N HIS A 321 3.84 8.99 0.22
CA HIS A 321 5.05 8.15 0.07
C HIS A 321 5.55 7.30 1.26
N GLU A 322 5.22 7.68 2.49
CA GLU A 322 5.62 6.95 3.70
C GLU A 322 4.40 6.40 4.41
N ALA A 323 4.34 5.07 4.49
CA ALA A 323 3.31 4.37 5.25
C ALA A 323 3.22 4.89 6.70
N GLN A 324 1.98 5.10 7.16
CA GLN A 324 1.66 5.57 8.52
C GLN A 324 0.68 4.60 9.19
N ASP A 325 0.96 4.21 10.44
CA ASP A 325 0.13 3.27 11.23
C ASP A 325 -1.35 3.72 11.32
N ILE A 326 -1.57 5.02 11.44
CA ILE A 326 -2.91 5.62 11.53
C ILE A 326 -3.34 6.28 10.20
N GLY A 327 -2.61 6.08 9.11
CA GLY A 327 -2.90 6.64 7.79
C GLY A 327 -2.53 8.11 7.60
N TYR A 328 -2.02 8.79 8.64
CA TYR A 328 -1.50 10.14 8.52
C TYR A 328 -0.48 10.47 9.62
N ARG A 329 0.31 11.52 9.42
CA ARG A 329 1.18 12.13 10.43
C ARG A 329 1.19 13.64 10.28
N MET A 330 0.94 14.35 11.37
CA MET A 330 1.16 15.79 11.46
C MET A 330 2.49 16.04 12.15
N TYR A 331 3.36 16.83 11.53
CA TYR A 331 4.69 17.12 12.05
C TYR A 331 4.70 18.39 12.91
N LYS A 332 5.88 18.78 13.38
CA LYS A 332 6.09 19.96 14.22
C LYS A 332 5.41 21.18 13.61
N LYS A 333 4.75 21.98 14.45
CA LYS A 333 4.04 23.19 14.01
C LYS A 333 5.03 24.28 13.65
N SER A 334 4.73 25.09 12.65
CA SER A 334 5.46 26.35 12.42
C SER A 334 5.24 27.29 13.61
N PRO A 335 6.27 27.99 14.11
CA PRO A 335 6.14 28.88 15.27
C PRO A 335 5.22 30.06 14.97
N ASP A 336 5.24 30.56 13.73
CA ASP A 336 4.54 31.78 13.34
C ASP A 336 3.04 31.54 13.15
N THR A 337 2.66 30.37 12.62
CA THR A 337 1.26 30.07 12.27
C THR A 337 0.58 29.14 13.27
N GLY A 338 1.35 28.40 14.08
CA GLY A 338 0.83 27.35 14.96
C GLY A 338 0.22 26.15 14.22
N PHE A 339 0.37 26.10 12.88
CA PHE A 339 -0.12 25.03 12.02
C PHE A 339 1.00 24.02 11.70
N PRO A 340 0.72 22.71 11.55
CA PRO A 340 1.74 21.71 11.17
C PRO A 340 2.53 22.15 9.92
N SER A 341 3.86 22.21 10.00
CA SER A 341 4.69 22.62 8.85
C SER A 341 4.67 21.59 7.71
N LEU A 342 4.43 20.32 8.07
CA LEU A 342 4.38 19.18 7.16
C LEU A 342 3.25 18.23 7.60
N ILE A 343 2.58 17.61 6.63
CA ILE A 343 1.57 16.58 6.83
C ILE A 343 1.86 15.43 5.86
N THR A 344 1.96 14.21 6.37
CA THR A 344 1.95 12.98 5.56
C THR A 344 0.54 12.38 5.57
N ILE A 345 -0.01 12.05 4.40
CA ILE A 345 -1.28 11.33 4.21
C ILE A 345 -0.97 10.01 3.49
N PHE A 346 -1.53 8.90 3.96
CA PHE A 346 -1.34 7.57 3.38
C PHE A 346 -2.68 6.87 3.26
N SER A 347 -3.05 6.44 2.04
CA SER A 347 -4.42 6.03 1.71
C SER A 347 -4.57 4.53 1.41
N ALA A 348 -3.53 3.72 1.64
CA ALA A 348 -3.55 2.25 1.51
C ALA A 348 -3.65 1.57 2.90
N PRO A 349 -4.84 1.11 3.33
CA PRO A 349 -5.00 0.45 4.64
C PRO A 349 -4.49 -0.99 4.58
N ASN A 350 -4.01 -1.52 5.71
CA ASN A 350 -3.39 -2.85 5.79
C ASN A 350 -2.41 -3.10 4.62
N TYR A 351 -1.54 -2.14 4.39
CA TYR A 351 -0.61 -2.14 3.26
C TYR A 351 0.15 -3.48 3.15
N CYS A 352 0.33 -3.96 1.92
CA CYS A 352 0.93 -5.26 1.59
C CYS A 352 0.29 -6.47 2.31
N ASP A 353 -0.95 -6.34 2.79
CA ASP A 353 -1.66 -7.33 3.61
C ASP A 353 -1.03 -7.69 4.97
N VAL A 354 -0.02 -6.95 5.41
CA VAL A 354 0.81 -7.30 6.58
C VAL A 354 0.96 -6.18 7.59
N TYR A 355 0.94 -4.92 7.14
CA TYR A 355 1.20 -3.75 7.99
C TYR A 355 0.12 -3.52 9.04
N GLN A 356 -1.13 -3.90 8.77
CA GLN A 356 -2.29 -3.66 9.63
C GLN A 356 -2.52 -2.19 10.01
N ASN A 357 -2.00 -1.26 9.22
CA ASN A 357 -2.25 0.17 9.38
C ASN A 357 -3.67 0.55 8.96
N LYS A 358 -4.14 1.70 9.45
CA LYS A 358 -5.28 2.42 8.85
C LYS A 358 -4.81 3.23 7.64
N ALA A 359 -5.75 3.57 6.79
CA ALA A 359 -5.60 4.63 5.79
C ALA A 359 -6.31 5.91 6.25
N ALA A 360 -5.93 7.03 5.65
CA ALA A 360 -6.66 8.28 5.82
C ALA A 360 -6.75 9.08 4.52
N ILE A 361 -7.73 9.98 4.48
CA ILE A 361 -7.83 11.09 3.52
C ILE A 361 -7.94 12.40 4.30
N MET A 362 -7.51 13.49 3.69
CA MET A 362 -7.62 14.83 4.25
C MET A 362 -8.68 15.62 3.49
N LYS A 363 -9.75 16.02 4.18
CA LYS A 363 -10.78 16.91 3.65
C LYS A 363 -10.51 18.34 4.13
N TYR A 364 -10.29 19.25 3.20
CA TYR A 364 -10.19 20.67 3.47
C TYR A 364 -11.43 21.39 2.97
N GLU A 365 -12.20 21.96 3.89
CA GLU A 365 -13.45 22.67 3.60
C GLU A 365 -13.71 23.70 4.69
N ASN A 366 -14.21 24.89 4.34
CA ASN A 366 -14.53 25.97 5.29
C ASN A 366 -13.35 26.36 6.20
N ASN A 367 -12.12 26.36 5.65
CA ASN A 367 -10.86 26.58 6.39
C ASN A 367 -10.60 25.56 7.52
N VAL A 368 -11.25 24.41 7.48
CA VAL A 368 -11.07 23.32 8.45
C VAL A 368 -10.45 22.13 7.74
N VAL A 369 -9.38 21.61 8.35
CA VAL A 369 -8.76 20.33 7.98
C VAL A 369 -9.42 19.22 8.79
N ASN A 370 -10.04 18.26 8.10
CA ASN A 370 -10.64 17.08 8.69
C ASN A 370 -9.98 15.82 8.13
N ILE A 371 -9.42 15.00 9.01
CA ILE A 371 -8.81 13.73 8.62
C ILE A 371 -9.83 12.61 8.81
N ARG A 372 -10.17 11.90 7.73
CA ARG A 372 -11.07 10.75 7.77
C ARG A 372 -10.27 9.48 7.60
N GLN A 373 -10.26 8.63 8.62
CA GLN A 373 -9.57 7.35 8.59
C GLN A 373 -10.52 6.22 8.16
N PHE A 374 -9.97 5.19 7.53
CA PHE A 374 -10.70 3.97 7.17
C PHE A 374 -9.80 2.73 7.25
N ASN A 375 -10.44 1.56 7.36
CA ASN A 375 -9.79 0.26 7.45
C ASN A 375 -9.83 -0.44 6.08
N CYS A 376 -9.08 -1.53 5.95
CA CYS A 376 -9.02 -2.32 4.72
C CYS A 376 -10.33 -3.06 4.43
N THR A 377 -10.52 -3.35 3.14
CA THR A 377 -11.64 -4.07 2.57
C THR A 377 -11.14 -5.42 2.03
N PRO A 378 -11.89 -6.52 2.20
CA PRO A 378 -11.52 -7.79 1.58
C PRO A 378 -11.36 -7.66 0.07
N HIS A 379 -10.36 -8.34 -0.48
CA HIS A 379 -10.13 -8.41 -1.92
C HIS A 379 -9.86 -9.87 -2.35
N PRO A 380 -10.03 -10.20 -3.63
CA PRO A 380 -9.65 -11.50 -4.18
C PRO A 380 -8.17 -11.78 -4.00
N TYR A 381 -7.86 -13.06 -3.86
CA TYR A 381 -6.51 -13.54 -3.65
C TYR A 381 -5.80 -13.83 -4.97
N TRP A 382 -4.59 -13.30 -5.09
CA TRP A 382 -3.65 -13.66 -6.15
C TRP A 382 -2.41 -14.31 -5.54
N LEU A 383 -1.90 -15.35 -6.18
CA LEU A 383 -0.57 -15.88 -5.87
C LEU A 383 0.50 -14.83 -6.22
N PRO A 384 1.64 -14.82 -5.51
CA PRO A 384 2.74 -13.91 -5.81
C PRO A 384 3.12 -13.89 -7.28
N ASN A 385 3.39 -12.70 -7.81
CA ASN A 385 3.73 -12.46 -9.22
C ASN A 385 2.72 -13.03 -10.23
N PHE A 386 1.44 -13.09 -9.84
CA PHE A 386 0.33 -13.59 -10.67
C PHE A 386 0.54 -15.02 -11.17
N MET A 387 1.26 -15.84 -10.39
CA MET A 387 1.54 -17.22 -10.74
C MET A 387 0.26 -18.05 -10.84
N ASN A 388 0.14 -18.88 -11.88
CA ASN A 388 -0.97 -19.82 -11.97
C ASN A 388 -0.73 -21.04 -11.05
N VAL A 389 -1.82 -21.70 -10.66
CA VAL A 389 -1.79 -22.82 -9.71
C VAL A 389 -0.98 -24.03 -10.20
N PHE A 390 -0.84 -24.23 -11.51
CA PHE A 390 -0.01 -25.31 -12.04
C PHE A 390 1.47 -25.00 -11.80
N THR A 391 1.93 -23.83 -12.24
CA THR A 391 3.33 -23.39 -12.02
C THR A 391 3.69 -23.44 -10.54
N TRP A 392 2.76 -23.07 -9.66
CA TRP A 392 2.95 -23.13 -8.21
C TRP A 392 3.01 -24.55 -7.65
N SER A 393 2.11 -25.45 -8.08
CA SER A 393 1.95 -26.78 -7.46
C SER A 393 2.77 -27.90 -8.11
N LEU A 394 3.11 -27.78 -9.40
CA LEU A 394 3.86 -28.80 -10.15
C LEU A 394 5.18 -29.20 -9.47
N PRO A 395 6.02 -28.26 -8.97
CA PRO A 395 7.23 -28.63 -8.24
C PRO A 395 6.94 -29.49 -7.02
N PHE A 396 5.91 -29.16 -6.24
CA PHE A 396 5.50 -29.91 -5.07
C PHE A 396 4.98 -31.31 -5.42
N VAL A 397 4.14 -31.41 -6.45
CA VAL A 397 3.64 -32.70 -6.93
C VAL A 397 4.78 -33.60 -7.38
N GLY A 398 5.75 -33.05 -8.12
CA GLY A 398 6.95 -33.78 -8.54
C GLY A 398 7.79 -34.27 -7.37
N GLU A 399 8.04 -33.42 -6.37
CA GLU A 399 8.74 -33.77 -5.13
C GLU A 399 8.04 -34.93 -4.41
N LYS A 400 6.72 -34.82 -4.20
CA LYS A 400 5.98 -35.82 -3.42
C LYS A 400 5.82 -37.14 -4.14
N ILE A 401 5.65 -37.13 -5.46
CA ILE A 401 5.67 -38.36 -6.26
C ILE A 401 7.04 -39.03 -6.13
N ASN A 402 8.13 -38.27 -6.22
CA ASN A 402 9.47 -38.82 -6.05
C ASN A 402 9.70 -39.39 -4.64
N ASP A 403 9.26 -38.69 -3.59
CA ASP A 403 9.32 -39.19 -2.21
C ASP A 403 8.56 -40.51 -2.04
N VAL A 404 7.37 -40.62 -2.63
CA VAL A 404 6.57 -41.84 -2.60
C VAL A 404 7.28 -42.96 -3.34
N LEU A 405 7.80 -42.71 -4.53
CA LEU A 405 8.54 -43.71 -5.31
C LEU A 405 9.80 -44.19 -4.59
N LEU A 406 10.56 -43.28 -3.96
CA LEU A 406 11.74 -43.66 -3.17
C LEU A 406 11.36 -44.52 -1.96
N LYS A 407 10.26 -44.20 -1.27
CA LYS A 407 9.75 -45.01 -0.15
C LYS A 407 9.27 -46.39 -0.61
N ILE A 408 8.61 -46.47 -1.77
CA ILE A 408 8.21 -47.75 -2.36
C ILE A 408 9.43 -48.58 -2.77
N LEU A 409 10.44 -47.96 -3.37
CA LEU A 409 11.67 -48.67 -3.77
C LEU A 409 12.48 -49.16 -2.57
N ASN A 410 12.42 -48.45 -1.45
CA ASN A 410 13.07 -48.84 -0.19
C ASN A 410 12.16 -49.72 0.71
N ILE A 411 11.05 -50.25 0.18
CA ILE A 411 10.15 -51.12 0.96
C ILE A 411 10.74 -52.50 1.19
N CYS A 412 11.61 -52.97 0.29
CA CYS A 412 12.39 -54.18 0.50
C CYS A 412 13.71 -53.79 1.17
N THR A 413 13.98 -54.42 2.30
CA THR A 413 15.29 -54.32 2.96
C THR A 413 16.38 -54.99 2.11
N ASP A 414 17.64 -54.58 2.27
CA ASP A 414 18.78 -55.23 1.59
C ASP A 414 18.82 -56.75 1.91
N GLU A 415 18.30 -57.14 3.07
CA GLU A 415 18.18 -58.53 3.54
C GLU A 415 17.08 -59.31 2.80
N GLU A 416 15.89 -58.74 2.58
CA GLU A 416 14.81 -59.35 1.79
C GLU A 416 15.18 -59.43 0.30
N LEU A 417 15.93 -58.44 -0.20
CA LEU A 417 16.48 -58.46 -1.56
C LEU A 417 17.56 -59.55 -1.71
N ALA A 418 18.40 -59.78 -0.70
CA ALA A 418 19.42 -60.84 -0.72
C ALA A 418 18.82 -62.25 -0.78
N VAL A 419 17.71 -62.50 -0.08
CA VAL A 419 16.98 -63.79 -0.13
C VAL A 419 16.36 -64.04 -1.51
N TYR A 420 15.90 -62.97 -2.19
CA TYR A 420 15.40 -63.05 -3.56
C TYR A 420 16.53 -63.18 -4.59
N ASP A 421 17.65 -62.47 -4.40
CA ASP A 421 18.83 -62.55 -5.26
C ASP A 421 19.48 -63.96 -5.18
N GLU A 422 19.53 -64.64 -4.02
CA GLU A 422 19.96 -66.06 -3.95
C GLU A 422 19.05 -67.00 -4.78
N HIS A 423 17.74 -66.74 -4.80
CA HIS A 423 16.78 -67.53 -5.57
C HIS A 423 16.84 -67.23 -7.08
N ILE A 424 17.21 -66.01 -7.46
CA ILE A 424 17.39 -65.57 -8.86
C ILE A 424 18.77 -65.94 -9.40
N ASP A 425 19.82 -65.92 -8.59
CA ASP A 425 21.17 -66.37 -8.92
C ASP A 425 21.21 -67.89 -9.17
N SER A 426 20.30 -68.63 -8.53
CA SER A 426 20.00 -70.03 -8.88
C SER A 426 19.33 -70.21 -10.25
N LEU A 427 18.78 -69.16 -10.87
CA LEU A 427 18.01 -69.21 -12.13
C LEU A 427 18.71 -68.49 -13.30
N ILE A 428 19.70 -67.64 -13.07
CA ILE A 428 20.31 -66.81 -14.12
C ILE A 428 21.83 -66.93 -14.10
N GLU A 429 22.32 -68.04 -14.66
CA GLU A 429 23.65 -68.02 -15.27
C GLU A 429 23.63 -67.15 -16.54
N ARG A 430 24.45 -66.08 -16.50
CA ARG A 430 25.01 -65.26 -17.60
C ARG A 430 24.39 -63.87 -17.86
N ASN A 431 25.15 -62.86 -17.42
CA ASN A 431 25.44 -61.55 -18.02
C ASN A 431 24.28 -60.70 -18.59
N GLN A 432 23.91 -59.63 -17.85
CA GLN A 432 23.64 -58.24 -18.30
C GLN A 432 22.81 -57.38 -17.28
N MET A 433 22.64 -57.80 -16.02
CA MET A 433 21.83 -57.05 -15.04
C MET A 433 22.58 -55.99 -14.22
N GLU A 434 23.85 -56.20 -13.85
CA GLU A 434 24.60 -55.25 -12.99
C GLU A 434 24.79 -53.87 -13.64
N LYS A 435 25.07 -53.84 -14.96
CA LYS A 435 25.17 -52.58 -15.71
C LYS A 435 23.85 -51.81 -15.78
N ARG A 436 22.70 -52.50 -15.76
CA ARG A 436 21.35 -51.90 -15.72
C ARG A 436 21.00 -51.43 -14.31
N LYS A 437 21.29 -52.22 -13.26
CA LYS A 437 21.10 -51.84 -11.85
C LYS A 437 21.87 -50.55 -11.52
N GLU A 438 23.13 -50.42 -11.96
CA GLU A 438 23.96 -49.22 -11.73
C GLU A 438 23.47 -47.99 -12.52
N GLN A 439 22.99 -48.18 -13.75
CA GLN A 439 22.38 -47.10 -14.54
C GLN A 439 21.08 -46.57 -13.91
N ILE A 440 20.27 -47.46 -13.33
CA ILE A 440 19.03 -47.08 -12.62
C ILE A 440 19.38 -46.32 -11.34
N ARG A 441 20.34 -46.81 -10.53
CA ARG A 441 20.83 -46.11 -9.33
C ARG A 441 21.40 -44.72 -9.64
N SER A 442 22.18 -44.59 -10.72
CA SER A 442 22.73 -43.31 -11.18
C SER A 442 21.63 -42.32 -11.59
N LYS A 443 20.60 -42.79 -12.32
CA LYS A 443 19.44 -41.97 -12.69
C LYS A 443 18.62 -41.53 -11.48
N ILE A 444 18.42 -42.42 -10.50
CA ILE A 444 17.73 -42.09 -9.24
C ILE A 444 18.51 -41.04 -8.44
N ARG A 445 19.84 -41.16 -8.33
CA ARG A 445 20.70 -40.17 -7.65
C ARG A 445 20.68 -38.80 -8.36
N ALA A 446 20.65 -38.79 -9.69
CA ALA A 446 20.53 -37.56 -10.48
C ALA A 446 19.17 -36.88 -10.25
N VAL A 447 18.07 -37.65 -10.25
CA VAL A 447 16.72 -37.16 -9.95
C VAL A 447 16.61 -36.67 -8.50
N GLY A 448 17.23 -37.35 -7.54
CA GLY A 448 17.29 -36.92 -6.14
C GLY A 448 18.03 -35.59 -5.94
N LYS A 449 19.12 -35.34 -6.69
CA LYS A 449 19.80 -34.03 -6.69
C LYS A 449 18.91 -32.92 -7.24
N VAL A 450 18.21 -33.19 -8.34
CA VAL A 450 17.26 -32.25 -8.94
C VAL A 450 16.09 -31.97 -7.99
N ALA A 451 15.54 -33.00 -7.34
CA ALA A 451 14.49 -32.88 -6.33
C ALA A 451 14.93 -32.03 -5.12
N LYS A 452 16.18 -32.15 -4.67
CA LYS A 452 16.73 -31.32 -3.58
C LYS A 452 16.85 -29.84 -3.98
N THR A 453 17.24 -29.55 -5.23
CA THR A 453 17.22 -28.18 -5.76
C THR A 453 15.79 -27.62 -5.81
N TYR A 454 14.81 -28.43 -6.24
CA TYR A 454 13.40 -28.04 -6.23
C TYR A 454 12.82 -27.89 -4.82
N GLN A 455 13.28 -28.67 -3.84
CA GLN A 455 12.92 -28.51 -2.43
C GLN A 455 13.36 -27.15 -1.90
N THR A 456 14.60 -26.73 -2.18
CA THR A 456 15.09 -25.41 -1.76
C THR A 456 14.30 -24.28 -2.43
N LEU A 457 14.02 -24.40 -3.74
CA LEU A 457 13.16 -23.46 -4.48
C LEU A 457 11.74 -23.37 -3.89
N ARG A 458 11.23 -24.48 -3.36
CA ARG A 458 9.92 -24.57 -2.72
C ARG A 458 9.89 -23.97 -1.32
N GLU A 459 10.83 -24.31 -0.45
CA GLU A 459 10.94 -23.70 0.89
C GLU A 459 11.08 -22.18 0.77
N LEU A 460 11.84 -21.72 -0.22
CA LEU A 460 11.91 -20.31 -0.60
C LEU A 460 10.55 -19.77 -1.07
N SER A 461 9.84 -20.47 -1.96
CA SER A 461 8.52 -20.05 -2.45
C SER A 461 7.44 -20.04 -1.36
N GLU A 462 7.41 -21.00 -0.44
CA GLU A 462 6.46 -21.07 0.68
C GLU A 462 6.77 -20.01 1.74
N ASN A 463 8.04 -19.76 2.04
CA ASN A 463 8.46 -18.68 2.93
C ASN A 463 8.16 -17.30 2.30
N VAL A 464 8.33 -17.15 0.98
CA VAL A 464 7.90 -15.98 0.18
C VAL A 464 6.38 -15.81 0.20
N VAL A 465 5.59 -16.89 0.13
CA VAL A 465 4.12 -16.83 0.25
C VAL A 465 3.67 -16.42 1.67
N THR A 466 4.41 -16.79 2.72
CA THR A 466 4.17 -16.24 4.06
C THR A 466 4.57 -14.77 4.20
N LEU A 467 5.47 -14.29 3.34
CA LEU A 467 5.88 -12.89 3.21
C LEU A 467 5.07 -12.18 2.11
N ARG A 468 3.75 -12.13 2.35
CA ARG A 468 2.79 -11.39 1.52
C ARG A 468 3.35 -10.02 1.12
N GLY A 469 3.39 -9.69 -0.17
CA GLY A 469 3.69 -8.36 -0.71
C GLY A 469 5.09 -7.77 -0.42
N LEU A 470 5.92 -8.43 0.40
CA LEU A 470 7.22 -7.93 0.87
C LEU A 470 8.41 -8.42 0.04
N THR A 471 8.19 -9.21 -1.01
CA THR A 471 9.25 -9.71 -1.89
C THR A 471 8.88 -9.47 -3.34
N PRO A 472 9.51 -8.50 -4.02
CA PRO A 472 9.11 -8.11 -5.37
C PRO A 472 9.99 -8.67 -6.49
N SER A 473 11.10 -9.36 -6.19
CA SER A 473 12.05 -9.69 -7.26
C SER A 473 11.55 -10.81 -8.19
N THR A 474 11.61 -10.50 -9.48
CA THR A 474 11.30 -11.38 -10.63
C THR A 474 12.41 -12.38 -10.94
N SER A 475 13.56 -12.31 -10.25
CA SER A 475 14.68 -13.23 -10.46
C SER A 475 14.65 -14.36 -9.45
N LEU A 476 13.92 -15.43 -9.78
CA LEU A 476 14.08 -16.76 -9.16
C LEU A 476 15.46 -17.38 -9.48
N THR A 477 16.32 -16.70 -10.25
CA THR A 477 17.59 -17.21 -10.76
C THR A 477 18.83 -16.74 -9.99
N GLU A 478 18.71 -15.80 -9.06
CA GLU A 478 19.83 -15.33 -8.21
C GLU A 478 19.44 -15.40 -6.73
N LEU A 479 19.33 -16.62 -6.20
CA LEU A 479 19.06 -16.84 -4.78
C LEU A 479 20.36 -17.22 -4.07
N ASP A 480 21.02 -16.20 -3.55
CA ASP A 480 22.11 -16.33 -2.60
C ASP A 480 21.59 -16.95 -1.29
N LYS A 481 22.46 -17.64 -0.54
CA LYS A 481 22.08 -18.34 0.70
C LYS A 481 21.48 -17.40 1.75
N ASP A 482 21.75 -16.10 1.68
CA ASP A 482 21.28 -15.11 2.66
C ASP A 482 19.75 -14.92 2.67
N ILE A 483 19.07 -15.10 1.53
CA ILE A 483 17.61 -14.89 1.40
C ILE A 483 16.80 -15.91 2.23
N THR A 484 17.34 -17.13 2.43
CA THR A 484 16.69 -18.15 3.28
C THR A 484 16.58 -17.70 4.74
N SER A 485 17.64 -17.08 5.28
CA SER A 485 17.68 -16.58 6.66
C SER A 485 16.75 -15.38 6.87
N GLU A 486 16.66 -14.50 5.87
CA GLU A 486 15.79 -13.32 5.91
C GLU A 486 14.31 -13.71 5.82
N ALA A 487 14.00 -14.67 4.95
CA ALA A 487 12.63 -15.14 4.79
C ALA A 487 12.12 -15.87 6.05
N GLU A 488 12.98 -16.67 6.69
CA GLU A 488 12.68 -17.33 7.97
C GLU A 488 12.53 -16.33 9.13
N ALA A 489 13.41 -15.33 9.23
CA ALA A 489 13.31 -14.28 10.25
C ALA A 489 12.02 -13.48 10.11
N ALA A 490 11.65 -13.12 8.89
CA ALA A 490 10.45 -12.37 8.60
C ALA A 490 9.16 -13.21 8.82
N ALA A 491 9.17 -14.50 8.44
CA ALA A 491 8.09 -15.44 8.76
C ALA A 491 7.93 -15.65 10.28
N SER A 492 9.04 -15.72 11.03
CA SER A 492 9.01 -15.80 12.50
C SER A 492 8.38 -14.56 13.12
N ILE A 493 8.79 -13.36 12.69
CA ILE A 493 8.21 -12.07 13.12
C ILE A 493 6.70 -11.99 12.84
N LEU A 494 6.24 -12.52 11.70
CA LEU A 494 4.82 -12.53 11.34
C LEU A 494 4.00 -13.57 12.12
N ARG A 495 4.63 -14.67 12.56
CA ARG A 495 4.02 -15.74 13.37
C ARG A 495 3.93 -15.38 14.85
N GLU A 496 4.84 -14.55 15.36
CA GLU A 496 4.75 -14.03 16.73
C GLU A 496 3.48 -13.20 16.91
N LYS A 497 2.70 -13.46 17.98
CA LYS A 497 1.60 -12.57 18.39
C LYS A 497 2.22 -11.25 18.88
N PRO A 498 2.06 -10.13 18.16
CA PRO A 498 2.64 -8.87 18.59
C PRO A 498 1.92 -8.37 19.85
N LYS A 499 2.64 -7.69 20.74
CA LYS A 499 2.04 -7.12 21.96
C LYS A 499 1.13 -5.93 21.65
N SER A 500 1.31 -5.28 20.50
CA SER A 500 0.46 -4.19 19.98
C SER A 500 0.55 -4.03 18.45
N THR A 501 -0.46 -3.41 17.83
CA THR A 501 -0.46 -3.07 16.39
C THR A 501 0.74 -2.19 15.99
N LYS A 502 1.10 -1.23 16.85
CA LYS A 502 2.24 -0.32 16.61
C LYS A 502 3.59 -1.04 16.56
N GLU A 503 3.77 -2.07 17.39
CA GLU A 503 4.97 -2.90 17.37
C GLU A 503 5.04 -3.70 16.06
N ARG A 504 3.93 -4.29 15.62
CA ARG A 504 3.83 -5.01 14.35
C ARG A 504 4.15 -4.09 13.17
N PHE A 505 3.50 -2.93 13.10
CA PHE A 505 3.75 -1.92 12.06
C PHE A 505 5.24 -1.57 11.96
N SER A 506 5.89 -1.31 13.09
CA SER A 506 7.32 -0.97 13.13
C SER A 506 8.20 -2.12 12.60
N LYS A 507 7.89 -3.37 13.00
CA LYS A 507 8.63 -4.56 12.58
C LYS A 507 8.47 -4.80 11.06
N VAL A 508 7.24 -4.69 10.55
CA VAL A 508 6.95 -4.87 9.13
C VAL A 508 7.62 -3.77 8.30
N LYS A 509 7.58 -2.50 8.74
CA LYS A 509 8.27 -1.39 8.05
C LYS A 509 9.78 -1.64 7.92
N ILE A 510 10.41 -2.27 8.91
CA ILE A 510 11.84 -2.63 8.85
C ILE A 510 12.09 -3.75 7.82
N LEU A 511 11.23 -4.77 7.81
CA LEU A 511 11.32 -5.87 6.84
C LEU A 511 11.14 -5.38 5.41
N ASP A 512 10.26 -4.41 5.21
CA ASP A 512 9.95 -3.84 3.90
C ASP A 512 10.93 -2.75 3.44
N GLN A 513 11.87 -2.33 4.29
CA GLN A 513 12.75 -1.18 4.03
C GLN A 513 13.56 -1.33 2.72
N VAL A 514 13.86 -2.56 2.30
CA VAL A 514 14.56 -2.82 1.02
C VAL A 514 13.70 -2.42 -0.18
N ASN A 515 12.39 -2.65 -0.10
CA ASN A 515 11.44 -2.33 -1.15
C ASN A 515 11.04 -0.85 -1.15
N GLU A 516 11.33 -0.13 -0.07
CA GLU A 516 11.18 1.32 0.01
C GLU A 516 12.36 2.06 -0.66
N ARG A 517 13.42 1.35 -1.04
CA ARG A 517 14.62 1.90 -1.69
C ARG A 517 14.44 1.95 -3.22
N MET A 518 15.05 2.94 -3.87
CA MET A 518 15.18 2.95 -5.33
C MET A 518 15.91 1.67 -5.80
N PRO A 519 15.34 0.91 -6.75
CA PRO A 519 15.98 -0.29 -7.27
C PRO A 519 17.33 0.02 -7.93
N PRO A 520 18.30 -0.93 -7.92
CA PRO A 520 19.57 -0.76 -8.59
C PRO A 520 19.39 -0.59 -10.11
N SER A 521 20.23 0.24 -10.73
CA SER A 521 20.28 0.34 -12.19
C SER A 521 20.76 -0.99 -12.81
N ARG A 522 20.24 -1.35 -13.98
CA ARG A 522 20.65 -2.55 -14.75
C ARG A 522 22.17 -2.63 -15.02
N THR A 523 22.91 -1.53 -14.86
CA THR A 523 24.36 -1.45 -15.13
C THR A 523 25.27 -1.65 -13.91
N SER A 524 24.75 -1.70 -12.69
CA SER A 524 25.56 -1.85 -11.47
C SER A 524 25.36 -3.23 -10.84
N LYS A 525 26.39 -4.09 -10.88
CA LYS A 525 26.48 -5.27 -10.01
C LYS A 525 26.64 -4.83 -8.55
N SER A 526 25.95 -5.53 -7.64
CA SER A 526 25.75 -5.17 -6.23
C SER A 526 27.03 -5.15 -5.37
N VAL A 527 27.08 -4.19 -4.45
CA VAL A 527 27.90 -4.25 -3.22
C VAL A 527 26.95 -4.61 -2.08
N GLY A 528 27.22 -5.71 -1.37
CA GLY A 528 26.36 -6.23 -0.30
C GLY A 528 26.15 -5.22 0.83
N GLY A 529 24.89 -4.89 1.10
CA GLY A 529 24.50 -4.09 2.26
C GLY A 529 24.44 -4.94 3.56
N PRO A 530 24.35 -4.31 4.74
CA PRO A 530 24.28 -5.00 6.03
C PRO A 530 22.99 -5.82 6.15
N SER A 531 23.10 -6.96 6.86
CA SER A 531 22.03 -7.95 7.02
C SER A 531 20.81 -7.42 7.80
N VAL A 532 19.62 -7.97 7.53
CA VAL A 532 18.38 -7.61 8.26
C VAL A 532 18.52 -7.80 9.78
N ALA A 533 19.24 -8.83 10.23
CA ALA A 533 19.52 -9.08 11.65
C ALA A 533 20.32 -7.93 12.30
N GLU A 534 21.31 -7.35 11.60
CA GLU A 534 22.06 -6.19 12.06
C GLU A 534 21.21 -4.91 12.08
N ARG A 535 20.30 -4.74 11.10
CA ARG A 535 19.36 -3.61 11.06
C ARG A 535 18.36 -3.64 12.21
N ILE A 536 17.79 -4.81 12.49
CA ILE A 536 16.87 -5.01 13.64
C ILE A 536 17.57 -4.69 14.95
N LYS A 537 18.83 -5.13 15.11
CA LYS A 537 19.64 -4.86 16.32
C LYS A 537 19.99 -3.38 16.49
N ARG A 538 20.22 -2.66 15.40
CA ARG A 538 20.40 -1.19 15.43
C ARG A 538 19.11 -0.46 15.81
N ALA A 539 17.97 -0.86 15.24
CA ALA A 539 16.67 -0.25 15.55
C ALA A 539 16.23 -0.47 17.02
N SER A 540 16.54 -1.64 17.61
CA SER A 540 16.31 -1.88 19.04
C SER A 540 17.19 -1.01 19.94
N ASN A 541 18.43 -0.75 19.53
CA ASN A 541 19.36 0.09 20.28
C ASN A 541 18.98 1.59 20.22
N VAL A 542 18.49 2.06 19.08
CA VAL A 542 17.98 3.44 18.93
C VAL A 542 16.71 3.66 19.76
N LYS A 543 15.79 2.68 19.81
CA LYS A 543 14.63 2.72 20.71
C LYS A 543 15.04 2.78 22.18
N GLN A 544 16.00 1.95 22.61
CA GLN A 544 16.52 1.98 23.99
C GLN A 544 17.21 3.32 24.33
N ALA A 545 17.94 3.92 23.38
CA ALA A 545 18.53 5.25 23.56
C ALA A 545 17.43 6.34 23.70
N SER A 546 16.38 6.28 22.89
CA SER A 546 15.24 7.22 22.98
C SER A 546 14.41 7.06 24.26
N GLU A 547 14.34 5.84 24.80
CA GLU A 547 13.66 5.53 26.07
C GLU A 547 14.51 5.90 27.29
N ALA A 548 15.84 5.81 27.18
CA ALA A 548 16.76 6.31 28.19
C ALA A 548 16.70 7.85 28.31
N ILE A 549 16.62 8.56 27.18
CA ILE A 549 16.46 10.03 27.14
C ILE A 549 15.11 10.46 27.75
N LYS A 550 14.04 9.66 27.59
CA LYS A 550 12.75 9.92 28.24
C LYS A 550 12.76 9.72 29.76
N LYS A 551 13.70 8.94 30.30
CA LYS A 551 13.84 8.70 31.74
C LYS A 551 14.54 9.83 32.49
N GLU A 552 15.20 10.76 31.80
CA GLU A 552 15.91 11.90 32.40
C GLU A 552 15.12 13.22 32.41
N MET A 553 13.88 13.25 31.90
CA MET A 553 13.02 14.44 32.04
C MET A 553 12.19 14.37 33.34
N PRO A 554 12.17 15.44 34.16
CA PRO A 554 11.40 15.46 35.40
C PRO A 554 9.91 15.43 35.09
N SER A 555 9.25 14.36 35.54
CA SER A 555 7.80 14.19 35.46
C SER A 555 7.09 15.18 36.39
N LYS A 556 6.51 16.26 35.84
CA LYS A 556 5.37 16.95 36.44
C LYS A 556 4.60 17.78 35.40
N ALA A 557 3.27 17.62 35.46
CA ALA A 557 2.20 18.36 34.77
C ALA A 557 1.91 18.00 33.30
N PHE A 558 0.94 17.10 33.08
CA PHE A 558 -0.42 17.51 32.63
C PHE A 558 -1.35 16.28 32.57
N THR A 559 -2.27 16.19 33.52
CA THR A 559 -3.50 15.41 33.39
C THR A 559 -4.63 16.38 33.02
N GLY A 560 -5.32 16.11 31.93
CA GLY A 560 -6.64 16.68 31.65
C GLY A 560 -6.69 17.63 30.45
N VAL A 561 -7.05 17.10 29.28
CA VAL A 561 -7.86 17.84 28.29
C VAL A 561 -8.88 16.88 27.70
N THR A 562 -10.10 16.93 28.24
CA THR A 562 -11.30 16.36 27.64
C THR A 562 -11.72 17.18 26.43
N THR A 563 -12.15 16.46 25.40
CA THR A 563 -12.84 16.88 24.19
C THR A 563 -14.05 17.76 24.50
N GLN A 564 -13.89 19.09 24.52
CA GLN A 564 -14.94 20.09 24.28
C GLN A 564 -14.31 21.49 24.28
N GLY A 565 -14.37 22.21 23.14
CA GLY A 565 -14.02 23.63 23.09
C GLY A 565 -13.32 24.10 21.82
N ILE A 566 -13.96 23.99 20.65
CA ILE A 566 -13.63 24.82 19.47
C ILE A 566 -14.93 25.36 18.88
N VAL A 567 -15.51 26.34 19.56
CA VAL A 567 -16.37 27.37 18.95
C VAL A 567 -16.19 28.62 19.79
N LYS A 568 -15.51 29.66 19.25
CA LYS A 568 -15.95 31.07 19.16
C LYS A 568 -14.75 31.98 18.89
N MET A 569 -14.40 32.18 17.62
CA MET A 569 -13.88 33.48 17.16
C MET A 569 -14.90 34.08 16.21
N ARG A 570 -15.86 34.79 16.81
CA ARG A 570 -16.52 35.94 16.18
C ARG A 570 -17.12 36.79 17.29
N ARG A 571 -16.56 37.98 17.49
CA ARG A 571 -17.32 39.15 17.91
C ARG A 571 -16.61 40.38 17.35
N GLU A 572 -17.10 40.76 16.17
CA GLU A 572 -17.06 42.13 15.69
C GLU A 572 -17.68 43.06 16.74
N SER A 573 -17.06 44.22 16.90
CA SER A 573 -17.66 45.55 16.81
C SER A 573 -19.16 45.73 17.10
N TYR A 574 -19.43 46.86 17.76
CA TYR A 574 -20.71 47.53 18.02
C TYR A 574 -21.30 47.41 19.43
N ALA A 575 -20.94 48.44 20.20
CA ALA A 575 -21.73 49.25 21.14
C ALA A 575 -23.21 48.92 21.35
N GLY A 576 -23.65 49.06 22.61
CA GLY A 576 -24.93 49.70 22.90
C GLY A 576 -25.81 49.05 23.98
N VAL A 577 -25.84 49.71 25.15
CA VAL A 577 -27.03 49.97 25.97
C VAL A 577 -27.66 48.83 26.81
N SER A 578 -27.30 48.86 28.10
CA SER A 578 -28.16 49.06 29.29
C SER A 578 -29.43 48.23 29.57
N SER A 579 -29.43 47.74 30.84
CA SER A 579 -30.50 47.76 31.87
C SER A 579 -31.53 46.63 32.00
N SER A 580 -31.45 45.98 33.18
CA SER A 580 -32.52 45.66 34.17
C SER A 580 -33.76 44.86 33.73
N ALA A 581 -34.43 44.04 34.52
CA ALA A 581 -34.28 43.42 35.84
C ALA A 581 -35.56 42.55 36.05
N ARG A 582 -35.52 41.62 37.02
CA ARG A 582 -36.68 40.99 37.72
C ARG A 582 -37.57 40.03 36.90
N ARG A 583 -38.34 39.10 37.49
CA ARG A 583 -38.29 38.21 38.67
C ARG A 583 -39.62 37.43 38.59
N ARG A 584 -39.61 36.17 39.07
CA ARG A 584 -40.74 35.35 39.57
C ARG A 584 -41.56 34.48 38.59
N SER A 585 -41.62 33.20 39.01
CA SER A 585 -42.51 32.06 38.71
C SER A 585 -43.89 32.21 39.43
N PRO A 586 -44.79 31.19 39.61
CA PRO A 586 -44.96 29.84 39.01
C PRO A 586 -46.45 29.39 38.68
N THR A 587 -46.60 28.36 37.81
CA THR A 587 -47.59 27.21 37.85
C THR A 587 -49.13 27.44 37.75
N PRO A 588 -50.02 26.39 37.65
CA PRO A 588 -50.08 25.16 36.81
C PRO A 588 -51.51 24.85 36.22
N VAL A 589 -51.73 23.61 35.69
CA VAL A 589 -53.00 22.79 35.63
C VAL A 589 -53.75 22.71 34.27
N VAL A 590 -53.62 21.59 33.51
CA VAL A 590 -54.61 20.46 33.25
C VAL A 590 -55.52 20.74 32.02
N ASP A 591 -55.89 19.88 31.05
CA ASP A 591 -56.28 18.46 30.98
C ASP A 591 -56.15 17.87 29.53
N LEU A 592 -56.17 16.53 29.39
CA LEU A 592 -56.26 15.73 28.15
C LEU A 592 -57.75 15.49 27.69
N PRO A 593 -58.11 14.52 26.82
CA PRO A 593 -58.05 14.49 25.34
C PRO A 593 -59.41 14.11 24.69
N THR A 594 -59.53 14.17 23.36
CA THR A 594 -60.52 13.31 22.66
C THR A 594 -60.11 12.93 21.22
N LEU A 595 -60.10 11.62 20.99
CA LEU A 595 -60.07 10.91 19.70
C LEU A 595 -61.39 11.07 18.95
N VAL A 596 -61.36 11.17 17.61
CA VAL A 596 -62.34 10.49 16.72
C VAL A 596 -61.67 10.11 15.38
N ASN A 597 -61.96 8.87 14.96
CA ASN A 597 -61.58 8.15 13.75
C ASN A 597 -62.14 8.71 12.42
N GLY A 598 -61.57 8.29 11.29
CA GLY A 598 -62.24 8.35 9.98
C GLY A 598 -61.37 8.00 8.75
N GLN A 599 -61.07 6.70 8.55
CA GLN A 599 -60.88 6.04 7.24
C GLN A 599 -62.21 6.09 6.44
N SER A 600 -62.39 5.93 5.12
CA SER A 600 -61.56 5.61 3.94
C SER A 600 -62.45 5.73 2.66
N THR A 601 -61.80 5.76 1.48
CA THR A 601 -62.21 5.18 0.16
C THR A 601 -63.47 5.64 -0.58
N THR A 602 -63.31 6.07 -1.85
CA THR A 602 -63.78 5.43 -3.12
C THR A 602 -63.29 6.24 -4.34
N SER A 603 -62.60 5.61 -5.32
CA SER A 603 -62.96 5.38 -6.75
C SER A 603 -63.17 6.66 -7.60
N SER A 604 -62.90 6.77 -8.91
CA SER A 604 -62.40 5.94 -10.02
C SER A 604 -62.32 6.87 -11.26
N ASP A 605 -61.56 6.45 -12.29
CA ASP A 605 -61.67 6.80 -13.72
C ASP A 605 -61.43 8.24 -14.21
N LYS A 606 -60.24 8.46 -14.80
CA LYS A 606 -60.05 8.64 -16.26
C LYS A 606 -58.57 8.64 -16.65
#